data_AF-A0A411WSG2-F1
#
_entry.id   AF-A0A411WSG2-F1
#
_cell.length_a   1.000
_cell.length_b   1.000
_cell.length_c   1.000
_cell.angle_alpha   90.00
_cell.angle_beta   90.00
_cell.angle_gamma   90.00
#
_symmetry.space_group_name_H-M   'P 1'
#
loop_
_entity.id
_entity.type
_entity.pdbx_description
1 polymer ?
#
loop_
_entity_poly.entity_id
_entity_poly.type
_entity_poly.pdbx_seq_one_letter_code
_entity_poly.pdbx_strand_id
1 'polypeptide(L)'
;MTLELLASAPPDFDFVIGDWHVRHRRLKERLASCEDWLEFDGAMSTRKILGGFGNVEDNILRFPDQEVRAIALRSYDAATKQWSIWWLDGRFPGRLDVPVVGGFKDGVGTFLANDFHGNIPVTVRFIWRRIGPDELRWDQAFSTDDGKTWETNWIMTFHRHA
;
A
#
# COMPACT_ATOMS: atom_id res chain seq x y z
N MET A 1 6.79 -15.53 19.67
CA MET A 1 6.49 -14.56 20.74
C MET A 1 6.29 -13.20 20.09
N THR A 2 5.15 -12.56 20.32
CA THR A 2 4.94 -11.17 19.89
C THR A 2 5.64 -10.26 20.90
N LEU A 3 6.46 -9.33 20.43
CA LEU A 3 7.10 -8.34 21.31
C LEU A 3 6.05 -7.33 21.80
N GLU A 4 6.29 -6.74 22.97
CA GLU A 4 5.40 -5.74 23.57
C GLU A 4 5.27 -4.48 22.70
N LEU A 5 4.09 -3.88 22.71
CA LEU A 5 3.82 -2.60 22.05
C LEU A 5 4.09 -1.45 23.01
N LEU A 6 4.66 -0.36 22.50
CA LEU A 6 4.94 0.84 23.26
C LEU A 6 3.73 1.77 23.23
N ALA A 7 3.37 2.33 24.38
CA ALA A 7 2.24 3.26 24.50
C ALA A 7 2.39 4.55 23.67
N SER A 8 3.63 4.92 23.30
CA SER A 8 3.94 6.07 22.46
C SER A 8 3.80 5.81 20.96
N ALA A 9 3.50 4.57 20.55
CA ALA A 9 3.38 4.23 19.14
C ALA A 9 2.20 4.95 18.47
N PRO A 10 2.39 5.52 17.27
CA PRO A 10 1.32 6.19 16.54
C PRO A 10 0.22 5.20 16.11
N PRO A 11 -1.08 5.55 16.27
CA PRO A 11 -2.19 4.67 15.93
C PRO A 11 -2.64 4.80 14.46
N ASP A 12 -1.92 5.58 13.64
CA ASP A 12 -2.37 5.99 12.30
C ASP A 12 -2.79 4.82 11.40
N PHE A 13 -2.05 3.72 11.43
CA PHE A 13 -2.33 2.50 10.65
C PHE A 13 -3.11 1.43 11.44
N ASP A 14 -3.62 1.71 12.64
CA ASP A 14 -4.32 0.69 13.43
C ASP A 14 -5.56 0.15 12.72
N PHE A 15 -6.14 0.94 11.81
CA PHE A 15 -7.28 0.53 11.01
C PHE A 15 -6.98 -0.59 10.00
N VAL A 16 -5.73 -0.81 9.59
CA VAL A 16 -5.36 -1.88 8.65
C VAL A 16 -5.03 -3.21 9.33
N ILE A 17 -4.90 -3.23 10.67
CA ILE A 17 -4.50 -4.42 11.43
C ILE A 17 -5.57 -5.52 11.34
N GLY A 18 -5.10 -6.76 11.20
CA GLY A 18 -5.93 -7.96 11.06
C GLY A 18 -5.99 -8.48 9.63
N ASP A 19 -6.99 -9.32 9.38
CA ASP A 19 -7.15 -10.08 8.14
C ASP A 19 -8.30 -9.54 7.27
N TRP A 20 -8.04 -9.46 5.97
CA TRP A 20 -8.92 -8.80 5.01
C TRP A 20 -9.02 -9.59 3.70
N HIS A 21 -10.23 -9.68 3.17
CA HIS A 21 -10.45 -10.00 1.76
C HIS A 21 -10.22 -8.74 0.94
N VAL A 22 -9.51 -8.87 -0.19
CA VAL A 22 -9.16 -7.72 -1.03
C VAL A 22 -9.72 -7.91 -2.43
N ARG A 23 -10.40 -6.88 -2.94
CA ARG A 23 -10.79 -6.77 -4.35
C ARG A 23 -9.85 -5.77 -5.01
N HIS A 24 -9.14 -6.23 -6.03
CA HIS A 24 -8.23 -5.40 -6.80
C HIS A 24 -8.88 -5.01 -8.13
N ARG A 25 -8.71 -3.75 -8.52
CA ARG A 25 -8.87 -3.29 -9.90
C ARG A 25 -7.56 -2.63 -10.29
N ARG A 26 -6.89 -3.18 -11.30
CA ARG A 26 -5.57 -2.72 -11.72
C ARG A 26 -5.54 -2.53 -13.23
N LEU A 27 -5.06 -1.38 -13.74
CA LEU A 27 -4.96 -1.18 -15.19
C LEU A 27 -4.12 -2.29 -15.84
N LYS A 28 -4.42 -2.66 -17.09
CA LYS A 28 -3.59 -3.63 -17.83
C LYS A 28 -2.25 -3.01 -18.21
N GLU A 29 -2.25 -1.76 -18.65
CA GLU A 29 -1.06 -0.97 -18.99
C GLU A 29 -1.10 0.37 -18.27
N ARG A 30 0.06 0.94 -17.92
CA ARG A 30 0.15 2.26 -17.27
C ARG A 30 0.82 3.24 -18.21
N LEU A 31 0.44 4.51 -18.12
CA LEU A 31 1.00 5.60 -18.92
C LEU A 31 0.88 5.34 -20.43
N ALA A 32 -0.17 4.62 -20.82
CA ALA A 32 -0.45 4.19 -22.19
C ALA A 32 -1.87 4.60 -22.64
N SER A 33 -2.51 5.52 -21.92
CA SER A 33 -3.93 5.87 -22.11
C SER A 33 -4.86 4.64 -22.06
N CYS A 34 -4.49 3.66 -21.24
CA CYS A 34 -5.23 2.42 -21.08
C CYS A 34 -6.42 2.64 -20.15
N GLU A 35 -7.62 2.24 -20.60
CA GLU A 35 -8.84 2.24 -19.79
C GLU A 35 -9.28 0.83 -19.38
N ASP A 36 -8.54 -0.19 -19.82
CA ASP A 36 -8.83 -1.59 -19.50
C ASP A 36 -8.34 -1.96 -18.10
N TRP A 37 -9.28 -2.33 -17.25
CA TRP A 37 -9.00 -2.80 -15.89
C TRP A 37 -8.96 -4.33 -15.84
N LEU A 38 -7.94 -4.86 -15.18
CA LEU A 38 -7.91 -6.23 -14.70
C LEU A 38 -8.43 -6.27 -13.27
N GLU A 39 -9.43 -7.11 -13.03
CA GLU A 39 -10.02 -7.31 -11.70
C GLU A 39 -9.67 -8.69 -11.17
N PHE A 40 -9.32 -8.76 -9.89
CA PHE A 40 -8.94 -10.02 -9.25
C PHE A 40 -9.06 -9.93 -7.72
N ASP A 41 -9.10 -11.11 -7.09
CA ASP A 41 -9.21 -11.25 -5.65
C ASP A 41 -7.85 -11.37 -4.97
N GLY A 42 -7.81 -11.07 -3.68
CA GLY A 42 -6.63 -11.18 -2.85
C GLY A 42 -6.99 -11.40 -1.39
N ALA A 43 -5.96 -11.55 -0.57
CA ALA A 43 -6.07 -11.56 0.88
C ALA A 43 -4.90 -10.80 1.48
N MET A 44 -5.14 -10.17 2.63
CA MET A 44 -4.16 -9.35 3.32
C MET A 44 -4.21 -9.65 4.82
N SER A 45 -3.05 -9.84 5.44
CA SER A 45 -2.92 -10.01 6.89
C SER A 45 -1.86 -9.06 7.44
N THR A 46 -2.26 -8.14 8.32
CA THR A 46 -1.39 -7.09 8.84
C THR A 46 -1.18 -7.22 10.33
N ARG A 47 0.09 -7.15 10.76
CA ARG A 47 0.46 -7.14 12.19
C ARG A 47 1.45 -6.03 12.52
N LYS A 48 1.38 -5.54 13.76
CA LYS A 48 2.33 -4.56 14.30
C LYS A 48 3.72 -5.19 14.50
N ILE A 49 4.75 -4.38 14.31
CA ILE A 49 6.17 -4.68 14.58
C ILE A 49 6.82 -3.45 15.24
N LEU A 50 8.11 -3.53 15.57
CA LEU A 50 8.89 -2.38 16.08
C LEU A 50 8.23 -1.68 17.29
N GLY A 51 7.64 -2.45 18.21
CA GLY A 51 6.92 -1.88 19.36
C GLY A 51 5.72 -1.00 18.98
N GLY A 52 5.14 -1.20 17.79
CA GLY A 52 4.03 -0.40 17.25
C GLY A 52 4.46 0.71 16.31
N PHE A 53 5.75 1.03 16.21
CA PHE A 53 6.30 2.00 15.26
C PHE A 53 6.44 1.44 13.84
N GLY A 54 5.81 0.30 13.57
CA GLY A 54 5.79 -0.32 12.26
C GLY A 54 4.69 -1.35 12.15
N ASN A 55 4.41 -1.76 10.93
CA ASN A 55 3.60 -2.94 10.65
C ASN A 55 4.16 -3.66 9.42
N VAL A 56 3.84 -4.94 9.32
CA VAL A 56 4.08 -5.73 8.12
C VAL A 56 2.76 -6.35 7.69
N GLU A 57 2.51 -6.26 6.40
CA GLU A 57 1.31 -6.72 5.73
C GLU A 57 1.71 -7.81 4.73
N ASP A 58 1.28 -9.05 4.97
CA ASP A 58 1.44 -10.16 4.04
C ASP A 58 0.26 -10.19 3.07
N ASN A 59 0.56 -10.26 1.78
CA ASN A 59 -0.40 -10.16 0.69
C ASN A 59 -0.40 -11.44 -0.15
N ILE A 60 -1.61 -11.86 -0.53
CA ILE A 60 -1.88 -12.83 -1.59
C ILE A 60 -2.60 -12.10 -2.71
N LEU A 61 -2.01 -12.04 -3.89
CA LEU A 61 -2.63 -11.49 -5.11
C LEU A 61 -2.98 -12.64 -6.05
N ARG A 62 -4.26 -12.89 -6.29
CA ARG A 62 -4.73 -14.01 -7.13
C ARG A 62 -5.04 -13.52 -8.54
N PHE A 63 -3.99 -13.17 -9.29
CA PHE A 63 -4.14 -12.85 -10.71
C PHE A 63 -4.78 -14.03 -11.47
N PRO A 64 -5.40 -13.81 -12.65
CA PRO A 64 -6.09 -14.88 -13.37
C PRO A 64 -5.20 -16.08 -13.74
N ASP A 65 -3.91 -15.84 -13.93
CA ASP A 65 -2.93 -16.81 -14.40
C ASP A 65 -2.00 -17.34 -13.29
N GLN A 66 -1.95 -16.66 -12.13
CA GLN A 66 -1.02 -17.01 -11.05
C GLN A 66 -1.41 -16.40 -9.71
N GLU A 67 -0.98 -17.04 -8.63
CA GLU A 67 -0.95 -16.45 -7.30
C GLU A 67 0.42 -15.84 -7.01
N VAL A 68 0.46 -14.59 -6.56
CA VAL A 68 1.67 -13.87 -6.17
C VAL A 68 1.60 -13.54 -4.69
N ARG A 69 2.73 -13.71 -4.00
CA ARG A 69 2.91 -13.29 -2.60
C ARG A 69 3.78 -12.06 -2.53
N ALA A 70 3.47 -11.16 -1.62
CA ALA A 70 4.25 -9.94 -1.42
C ALA A 70 4.09 -9.44 0.01
N ILE A 71 4.97 -8.54 0.43
CA ILE A 71 4.81 -7.82 1.69
C ILE A 71 4.85 -6.31 1.48
N ALA A 72 4.04 -5.58 2.26
CA ALA A 72 4.27 -4.18 2.55
C ALA A 72 4.86 -4.04 3.95
N LEU A 73 6.04 -3.45 4.05
CA LEU A 73 6.70 -3.10 5.31
C LEU A 73 6.49 -1.62 5.58
N ARG A 74 6.05 -1.27 6.79
CA ARG A 74 5.86 0.12 7.21
C ARG A 74 6.68 0.43 8.45
N SER A 75 7.30 1.60 8.49
CA SER A 75 7.96 2.14 9.69
C SER A 75 7.65 3.61 9.87
N TYR A 76 7.53 4.04 11.11
CA TYR A 76 7.32 5.43 11.50
C TYR A 76 8.62 6.07 11.98
N ASP A 77 8.92 7.25 11.48
CA ASP A 77 9.97 8.11 11.98
C ASP A 77 9.37 9.19 12.89
N ALA A 78 9.68 9.11 14.18
CA ALA A 78 9.19 10.06 15.17
C ALA A 78 9.75 11.48 15.02
N ALA A 79 10.93 11.65 14.40
CA ALA A 79 11.54 12.95 14.19
C ALA A 79 10.83 13.75 13.10
N THR A 80 10.52 13.10 11.97
CA THR A 80 9.81 13.71 10.84
C THR A 80 8.29 13.59 10.95
N LYS A 81 7.79 12.70 11.82
CA LYS A 81 6.38 12.31 11.96
C LYS A 81 5.80 11.75 10.66
N GLN A 82 6.61 10.97 9.95
CA GLN A 82 6.25 10.36 8.67
C GLN A 82 6.34 8.84 8.75
N TRP A 83 5.54 8.19 7.92
CA TRP A 83 5.64 6.77 7.64
C TRP A 83 6.32 6.56 6.29
N SER A 84 7.14 5.52 6.24
CA SER A 84 7.67 4.94 5.01
C SER A 84 7.00 3.60 4.75
N ILE A 85 6.67 3.31 3.49
CA ILE A 85 6.06 2.05 3.06
C ILE A 85 6.91 1.45 1.95
N TRP A 86 7.54 0.32 2.21
CA TRP A 86 8.29 -0.46 1.23
C TRP A 86 7.46 -1.63 0.72
N TRP A 87 7.59 -1.95 -0.56
CA TRP A 87 7.00 -3.13 -1.18
C TRP A 87 8.09 -4.15 -1.53
N LEU A 88 7.83 -5.42 -1.23
CA LEU A 88 8.65 -6.55 -1.66
C LEU A 88 7.75 -7.57 -2.34
N ASP A 89 7.94 -7.73 -3.65
CA ASP A 89 7.27 -8.74 -4.45
C ASP A 89 8.02 -10.08 -4.35
N GLY A 90 7.33 -11.15 -3.97
CA GLY A 90 7.94 -12.48 -3.78
C GLY A 90 8.52 -13.09 -5.05
N ARG A 91 8.17 -12.59 -6.24
CA ARG A 91 8.82 -12.96 -7.51
C ARG A 91 10.22 -12.35 -7.65
N PHE A 92 10.52 -11.31 -6.88
CA PHE A 92 11.79 -10.57 -6.88
C PHE A 92 12.33 -10.44 -5.44
N PRO A 93 12.66 -11.54 -4.75
CA PRO A 93 12.91 -11.56 -3.30
C PRO A 93 14.12 -10.73 -2.85
N GLY A 94 15.01 -10.35 -3.76
CA GLY A 94 16.16 -9.47 -3.49
C GLY A 94 15.90 -7.98 -3.73
N ARG A 95 14.68 -7.58 -4.12
CA ARG A 95 14.36 -6.20 -4.50
C ARG A 95 13.26 -5.63 -3.61
N LEU A 96 13.69 -4.80 -2.66
CA LEU A 96 12.79 -3.94 -1.90
C LEU A 96 12.67 -2.60 -2.65
N ASP A 97 11.44 -2.21 -3.00
CA ASP A 97 11.20 -1.01 -3.79
C ASP A 97 11.50 0.28 -2.99
N VAL A 98 11.66 1.41 -3.70
CA VAL A 98 11.83 2.73 -3.07
C VAL A 98 10.59 3.03 -2.21
N PRO A 99 10.74 3.44 -0.92
CA PRO A 99 9.58 3.63 -0.09
C PRO A 99 8.79 4.86 -0.52
N VAL A 100 7.46 4.74 -0.54
CA VAL A 100 6.62 5.94 -0.48
C VAL A 100 6.64 6.48 0.95
N VAL A 101 6.79 7.79 1.08
CA VAL A 101 6.90 8.49 2.37
C VAL A 101 5.77 9.49 2.50
N GLY A 102 5.20 9.60 3.70
CA GLY A 102 4.08 10.51 3.94
C GLY A 102 3.44 10.30 5.30
N GLY A 103 2.16 10.66 5.40
CA GLY A 103 1.45 10.62 6.68
C GLY A 103 -0.03 10.83 6.52
N PHE A 104 -0.72 10.92 7.66
CA PHE A 104 -2.17 11.08 7.70
C PHE A 104 -2.56 12.53 7.99
N LYS A 105 -3.61 12.96 7.30
CA LYS A 105 -4.31 14.20 7.59
C LYS A 105 -5.81 13.94 7.42
N ASP A 106 -6.61 14.30 8.42
CA ASP A 106 -8.06 14.17 8.40
C ASP A 106 -8.55 12.75 8.01
N GLY A 107 -7.86 11.72 8.51
CA GLY A 107 -8.18 10.30 8.25
C GLY A 107 -7.72 9.77 6.89
N VAL A 108 -7.05 10.59 6.07
CA VAL A 108 -6.52 10.20 4.76
C VAL A 108 -4.99 10.15 4.81
N GLY A 109 -4.44 8.97 4.56
CA GLY A 109 -3.00 8.76 4.42
C GLY A 109 -2.57 9.06 2.99
N THR A 110 -1.61 9.96 2.79
CA THR A 110 -1.03 10.25 1.47
C THR A 110 0.48 10.04 1.52
N PHE A 111 1.00 9.25 0.59
CA PHE A 111 2.42 8.86 0.54
C PHE A 111 2.95 9.03 -0.87
N LEU A 112 4.18 9.52 -1.00
CA LEU A 112 4.81 9.84 -2.28
C LEU A 112 6.21 9.23 -2.38
N ALA A 113 6.59 8.80 -3.58
CA ALA A 113 7.96 8.47 -3.94
C ALA A 113 8.26 8.96 -5.35
N ASN A 114 9.52 9.26 -5.63
CA ASN A 114 10.02 9.34 -6.99
C ASN A 114 10.64 7.99 -7.35
N ASP A 115 10.22 7.42 -8.47
CA ASP A 115 10.64 6.09 -8.93
C ASP A 115 10.58 6.02 -10.47
N PHE A 116 10.73 4.83 -11.03
CA PHE A 116 10.65 4.57 -12.46
C PHE A 116 9.61 3.50 -12.80
N HIS A 117 8.75 3.79 -13.78
CA HIS A 117 7.97 2.77 -14.46
C HIS A 117 8.70 2.35 -15.75
N GLY A 118 9.44 1.24 -15.69
CA GLY A 118 10.38 0.90 -16.74
C GLY A 118 11.49 1.94 -16.81
N ASN A 119 11.56 2.69 -17.93
CA ASN A 119 12.52 3.79 -18.09
C ASN A 119 11.87 5.18 -17.93
N ILE A 120 10.59 5.25 -17.56
CA ILE A 120 9.85 6.50 -17.43
C ILE A 120 9.93 6.95 -15.97
N PRO A 121 10.52 8.12 -15.66
CA PRO A 121 10.46 8.70 -14.33
C PRO A 121 9.02 8.99 -13.93
N VAL A 122 8.64 8.61 -12.72
CA VAL A 122 7.30 8.82 -12.19
C VAL A 122 7.35 9.30 -10.74
N THR A 123 6.38 10.14 -10.37
CA THR A 123 5.97 10.27 -8.97
C THR A 123 4.88 9.25 -8.71
N VAL A 124 5.12 8.36 -7.74
CA VAL A 124 4.14 7.39 -7.25
C VAL A 124 3.39 8.01 -6.08
N ARG A 125 2.06 7.84 -6.04
CA ARG A 125 1.23 8.24 -4.89
C ARG A 125 0.37 7.10 -4.42
N PHE A 126 0.42 6.85 -3.12
CA PHE A 126 -0.56 6.01 -2.43
C PHE A 126 -1.53 6.88 -1.64
N ILE A 127 -2.81 6.53 -1.70
CA ILE A 127 -3.83 7.09 -0.81
C ILE A 127 -4.49 5.95 -0.04
N TRP A 128 -4.41 6.02 1.29
CA TRP A 128 -5.14 5.13 2.20
C TRP A 128 -6.30 5.87 2.85
N ARG A 129 -7.46 5.25 2.92
CA ARG A 129 -8.60 5.77 3.69
C ARG A 129 -9.52 4.65 4.17
N ARG A 130 -10.10 4.83 5.35
CA ARG A 130 -11.23 4.03 5.83
C ARG A 130 -12.50 4.56 5.18
N ILE A 131 -13.32 3.68 4.58
CA ILE A 131 -14.59 4.05 3.93
C ILE A 131 -15.82 3.44 4.63
N GLY A 132 -15.60 2.55 5.59
CA GLY A 132 -16.62 2.01 6.49
C GLY A 132 -16.02 1.39 7.76
N PRO A 133 -16.84 0.88 8.70
CA PRO A 133 -16.36 0.20 9.91
C PRO A 133 -15.44 -0.99 9.62
N ASP A 134 -15.75 -1.74 8.57
CA ASP A 134 -15.00 -2.92 8.12
C ASP A 134 -14.68 -2.84 6.63
N GLU A 135 -14.51 -1.60 6.13
CA GLU A 135 -14.20 -1.35 4.73
C GLU A 135 -13.11 -0.28 4.58
N LEU A 136 -12.06 -0.63 3.84
CA LEU A 136 -10.94 0.27 3.55
C LEU A 136 -10.78 0.43 2.05
N ARG A 137 -10.10 1.50 1.66
CA ARG A 137 -9.68 1.72 0.29
C ARG A 137 -8.24 2.19 0.21
N TRP A 138 -7.54 1.64 -0.76
CA TRP A 138 -6.23 2.08 -1.18
C TRP A 138 -6.22 2.37 -2.67
N ASP A 139 -5.62 3.48 -3.07
CA ASP A 139 -5.42 3.85 -4.47
C ASP A 139 -3.93 4.12 -4.73
N GLN A 140 -3.40 3.61 -5.83
CA GLN A 140 -2.11 4.00 -6.41
C GLN A 140 -2.33 4.81 -7.68
N ALA A 141 -1.57 5.90 -7.79
CA ALA A 141 -1.49 6.68 -9.01
C ALA A 141 -0.05 7.01 -9.40
N PHE A 142 0.18 7.16 -10.70
CA PHE A 142 1.44 7.67 -11.24
C PHE A 142 1.24 9.06 -11.84
N SER A 143 2.29 9.85 -11.78
CA SER A 143 2.40 11.17 -12.38
C SER A 143 3.72 11.25 -13.15
N THR A 144 3.70 11.86 -14.33
CA THR A 144 4.90 12.17 -15.13
C THR A 144 5.19 13.67 -15.20
N ASP A 145 4.45 14.50 -14.45
CA ASP A 145 4.53 15.97 -14.49
C ASP A 145 4.64 16.61 -13.09
N ASP A 146 5.37 15.93 -12.19
CA ASP A 146 5.61 16.34 -10.80
C ASP A 146 4.33 16.53 -9.97
N GLY A 147 3.31 15.72 -10.24
CA GLY A 147 2.09 15.59 -9.46
C GLY A 147 0.99 16.57 -9.86
N LYS A 148 1.09 17.20 -11.03
CA LYS A 148 0.04 18.08 -11.56
C LYS A 148 -1.12 17.26 -12.09
N THR A 149 -0.85 16.14 -12.75
CA THR A 149 -1.85 15.17 -13.21
C THR A 149 -1.54 13.77 -12.68
N TRP A 150 -2.57 12.93 -12.60
CA TRP A 150 -2.46 11.60 -11.98
C TRP A 150 -3.25 10.55 -12.75
N GLU A 151 -2.58 9.47 -13.15
CA GLU A 151 -3.21 8.24 -13.65
C GLU A 151 -3.37 7.27 -12.48
N THR A 152 -4.59 7.15 -11.93
CA THR A 152 -4.89 6.09 -10.96
C THR A 152 -4.85 4.76 -11.69
N ASN A 153 -3.93 3.89 -11.30
CA ASN A 153 -3.64 2.66 -12.04
C ASN A 153 -3.81 1.38 -11.20
N TRP A 154 -4.11 1.53 -9.91
CA TRP A 154 -4.49 0.43 -9.04
C TRP A 154 -5.41 0.91 -7.92
N ILE A 155 -6.51 0.20 -7.71
CA ILE A 155 -7.46 0.40 -6.63
C ILE A 155 -7.60 -0.92 -5.89
N MET A 156 -7.62 -0.85 -4.57
CA MET A 156 -7.95 -1.97 -3.68
C MET A 156 -9.09 -1.57 -2.76
N THR A 157 -10.10 -2.42 -2.63
CA THR A 157 -11.08 -2.35 -1.55
C THR A 157 -10.93 -3.56 -0.65
N PHE A 158 -10.95 -3.31 0.66
CA PHE A 158 -10.70 -4.32 1.68
C PHE A 158 -11.96 -4.51 2.49
N HIS A 159 -12.34 -5.75 2.70
CA HIS A 159 -13.45 -6.13 3.58
C HIS A 159 -12.91 -7.05 4.66
N ARG A 160 -13.24 -6.75 5.92
CA ARG A 160 -12.73 -7.56 7.04
C ARG A 160 -13.23 -8.99 6.89
N HIS A 161 -12.36 -9.97 7.14
CA HIS A 161 -12.80 -11.35 7.29
C HIS A 161 -13.74 -11.44 8.51
N ALA A 162 -14.98 -11.91 8.29
CA ALA A 162 -15.92 -12.20 9.37
C ALA A 162 -15.42 -13.36 10.25
#